data_AF-A0A9W9YLA2-F1
#
_entry.id   AF-A0A9W9YLA2-F1
#
_cell.length_a   1.000
_cell.length_b   1.000
_cell.length_c   1.000
_cell.angle_alpha   90.00
_cell.angle_beta   90.00
_cell.angle_gamma   90.00
#
_symmetry.space_group_name_H-M   'P 1'
#
loop_
_entity.id
_entity.type
_entity.pdbx_description
1 polymer ?
#
loop_
_entity_poly.entity_id
_entity_poly.type
_entity_poly.pdbx_seq_one_letter_code
_entity_poly.pdbx_strand_id
1 'polypeptide(L)'
;MVGIVNEGPSPPPILHISDGGHFENLALLPLLKLRLPKIVIVNGGYCKGDAAYDVDLKFALERAREKLRCSFTGLDGRDVMEDLRANFVEKEPGDQPRSYRFKVTYYSLEDGVEKDRRRRADPLYCSQDILVEAYRQRNA
;
A
#
# COMPACT_ATOMS: atom_id res chain seq x y z
N MET A 1 -11.94 -7.38 -10.51
CA MET A 1 -12.54 -6.04 -10.31
C MET A 1 -13.80 -6.02 -11.16
N VAL A 2 -14.99 -6.01 -10.54
CA VAL A 2 -16.23 -5.90 -11.30
C VAL A 2 -16.35 -4.43 -11.68
N GLY A 3 -16.02 -4.12 -12.94
CA GLY A 3 -16.08 -2.77 -13.48
C GLY A 3 -17.52 -2.39 -13.74
N ILE A 4 -18.14 -1.65 -12.82
CA ILE A 4 -19.41 -0.96 -13.08
C ILE A 4 -19.06 0.40 -13.68
N VAL A 5 -19.46 0.61 -14.92
CA VAL A 5 -19.37 1.92 -15.58
C VAL A 5 -20.72 2.61 -15.38
N ASN A 6 -20.74 3.66 -14.56
CA ASN A 6 -21.94 4.48 -14.38
C ASN A 6 -22.02 5.51 -15.50
N GLU A 7 -22.74 5.20 -16.57
CA GLU A 7 -23.11 6.18 -17.60
C GLU A 7 -24.53 6.71 -17.32
N GLY A 8 -24.65 8.03 -17.16
CA GLY A 8 -25.94 8.72 -17.00
C GLY A 8 -26.02 9.63 -15.75
N PRO A 9 -27.00 10.56 -15.71
CA PRO A 9 -27.15 11.53 -14.62
C PRO A 9 -27.72 10.94 -13.32
N SER A 10 -28.28 9.72 -13.37
CA SER A 10 -28.88 9.03 -12.23
C SER A 10 -28.07 7.80 -11.86
N PRO A 11 -27.73 7.59 -10.57
CA PRO A 11 -27.03 6.39 -10.14
C PRO A 11 -27.90 5.14 -10.41
N PRO A 12 -27.28 3.96 -10.61
CA PRO A 12 -28.01 2.73 -10.87
C PRO A 12 -28.98 2.43 -9.72
N PRO A 13 -30.13 1.79 -9.99
CA PRO A 13 -31.14 1.51 -8.99
C PRO A 13 -30.67 0.55 -7.88
N ILE A 14 -29.51 -0.09 -8.08
CA ILE A 14 -28.89 -1.01 -7.13
C ILE A 14 -27.43 -0.63 -6.95
N LEU A 15 -27.03 -0.42 -5.70
CA LEU A 15 -25.66 -0.13 -5.28
C LEU A 15 -25.14 -1.30 -4.43
N HIS A 16 -24.08 -1.96 -4.88
CA HIS A 16 -23.38 -2.97 -4.09
C HIS A 16 -22.31 -2.33 -3.23
N ILE A 17 -22.53 -2.31 -1.92
CA ILE A 17 -21.56 -1.85 -0.93
C ILE A 17 -20.97 -3.09 -0.26
N SER A 18 -19.66 -3.28 -0.33
CA SER A 18 -18.95 -4.25 0.49
C SER A 18 -18.16 -3.53 1.57
N ASP A 19 -17.93 -4.21 2.69
CA ASP A 19 -16.93 -3.77 3.65
C ASP A 19 -15.55 -3.72 2.97
N GLY A 20 -14.82 -2.62 3.16
CA GLY A 20 -13.47 -2.45 2.63
C GLY A 20 -12.48 -3.49 3.19
N GLY A 21 -12.72 -3.97 4.42
CA GLY A 21 -11.90 -5.01 5.05
C GLY A 21 -11.93 -6.35 4.30
N HIS A 22 -13.00 -6.67 3.57
CA HIS A 22 -13.04 -7.84 2.69
C HIS A 22 -12.09 -7.72 1.50
N PHE A 23 -11.75 -6.50 1.09
CA PHE A 23 -10.83 -6.29 -0.01
C PHE A 23 -9.39 -6.18 0.49
N GLU A 24 -9.14 -5.45 1.57
CA GLU A 24 -7.84 -5.28 2.21
C GLU A 24 -8.00 -4.63 3.60
N ASN A 25 -7.40 -5.20 4.64
CA ASN A 25 -7.72 -4.87 6.03
C ASN A 25 -7.08 -3.55 6.54
N LEU A 26 -6.01 -3.06 5.91
CA LEU A 26 -5.25 -1.88 6.37
C LEU A 26 -5.62 -0.59 5.61
N ALA A 27 -6.49 -0.69 4.60
CA ALA A 27 -6.81 0.40 3.67
C ALA A 27 -5.55 1.09 3.08
N LEU A 28 -4.45 0.36 2.94
CA LEU A 28 -3.19 0.89 2.45
C LEU A 28 -3.30 1.28 0.96
N LEU A 29 -4.00 0.49 0.15
CA LEU A 29 -4.15 0.75 -1.28
C LEU A 29 -4.77 2.14 -1.58
N PRO A 30 -5.94 2.52 -1.01
CA PRO A 30 -6.50 3.84 -1.25
C PRO A 30 -5.61 4.97 -0.70
N LEU A 31 -4.89 4.77 0.40
CA LEU A 31 -3.94 5.77 0.93
C LEU A 31 -2.75 5.98 -0.01
N LEU A 32 -2.20 4.91 -0.57
CA LEU A 32 -1.14 4.98 -1.57
C LEU A 32 -1.58 5.65 -2.87
N LYS A 33 -2.86 5.60 -3.23
CA LYS A 33 -3.39 6.37 -4.38
C LYS A 33 -3.33 7.88 -4.17
N LEU A 34 -3.50 8.33 -2.93
CA LEU A 34 -3.45 9.75 -2.59
C LEU A 34 -2.03 10.33 -2.64
N ARG A 35 -1.01 9.48 -2.72
CA ARG A 35 0.42 9.87 -2.77
C ARG A 35 0.81 10.86 -1.66
N LEU A 36 0.34 10.59 -0.45
CA LEU A 36 0.65 11.40 0.72
C LEU A 36 2.14 11.27 1.07
N PRO A 37 2.82 12.32 1.54
CA PRO A 37 4.27 12.27 1.84
C PRO A 37 4.61 11.30 2.98
N LYS A 38 3.68 11.08 3.90
CA LYS A 38 3.81 10.11 5.00
C LYS A 38 2.46 9.45 5.25
N ILE A 39 2.47 8.14 5.44
CA ILE A 39 1.30 7.34 5.79
C ILE A 39 1.60 6.57 7.06
N VAL A 40 0.66 6.58 8.00
CA VAL A 40 0.71 5.79 9.22
C VAL A 40 -0.48 4.85 9.22
N ILE A 41 -0.24 3.56 9.39
CA ILE A 41 -1.29 2.54 9.47
C ILE A 41 -1.18 1.77 10.79
N VAL A 42 -2.33 1.47 11.37
CA VAL A 42 -2.44 0.66 12.58
C VAL A 42 -3.36 -0.51 12.26
N ASN A 43 -2.87 -1.73 12.40
CA ASN A 43 -3.72 -2.90 12.25
C ASN A 43 -4.54 -3.10 13.53
N GLY A 44 -5.87 -2.89 13.43
CA GLY A 44 -6.82 -3.16 14.51
C GLY A 44 -7.53 -4.51 14.37
N GLY A 45 -7.14 -5.32 13.39
CA GLY A 45 -7.69 -6.66 13.17
C GLY A 45 -7.22 -7.66 14.22
N TYR A 46 -7.97 -8.74 14.37
CA TYR A 46 -7.59 -9.85 15.24
C TYR A 46 -6.43 -10.64 14.61
N CYS A 47 -5.29 -10.71 15.32
CA CYS A 47 -4.16 -11.53 14.92
C CYS A 47 -4.04 -12.75 15.85
N LYS A 48 -4.05 -13.96 15.26
CA LYS A 48 -3.86 -15.20 16.01
C LYS A 48 -2.36 -15.43 16.27
N GLY A 49 -1.82 -14.70 17.24
CA GLY A 49 -0.42 -14.75 17.64
C GLY A 49 0.52 -13.90 16.78
N ASP A 50 1.79 -13.92 17.15
CA ASP A 50 2.80 -12.94 16.71
C ASP A 50 3.30 -13.15 15.28
N ALA A 51 3.21 -14.37 14.76
CA ALA A 51 3.64 -14.69 13.41
C ALA A 51 2.64 -14.26 12.31
N ALA A 52 1.48 -13.71 12.68
CA ALA A 52 0.41 -13.35 11.73
C ALA A 52 0.36 -11.86 11.39
N TYR A 53 1.18 -11.00 12.02
CA TYR A 53 1.10 -9.54 11.88
C TYR A 53 1.49 -9.04 10.49
N ASP A 54 2.26 -9.80 9.72
CA ASP A 54 2.72 -9.45 8.39
C ASP A 54 1.77 -9.87 7.27
N VAL A 55 0.81 -10.76 7.54
CA VAL A 55 -0.08 -11.33 6.51
C VAL A 55 -0.88 -10.25 5.81
N ASP A 56 -1.60 -9.42 6.57
CA ASP A 56 -2.40 -8.32 6.03
C ASP A 56 -1.54 -7.30 5.29
N LEU A 57 -0.35 -7.00 5.84
CA LEU A 57 0.57 -6.03 5.23
C LEU A 57 1.13 -6.55 3.91
N LYS A 58 1.62 -7.78 3.87
CA LYS A 58 2.12 -8.44 2.66
C LYS A 58 1.07 -8.46 1.57
N PHE A 59 -0.15 -8.87 1.91
CA PHE A 59 -1.28 -8.87 0.98
C PHE A 59 -1.59 -7.48 0.44
N ALA A 60 -1.62 -6.45 1.30
CA ALA A 60 -1.85 -5.07 0.90
C ALA A 60 -0.75 -4.55 -0.05
N LEU A 61 0.52 -4.87 0.23
CA LEU A 61 1.66 -4.50 -0.60
C LEU A 61 1.58 -5.16 -1.99
N GLU A 62 1.26 -6.46 -2.07
CA GLU A 62 1.07 -7.16 -3.34
C GLU A 62 -0.04 -6.53 -4.18
N ARG A 63 -1.21 -6.27 -3.57
CA ARG A 63 -2.32 -5.59 -4.23
C ARG A 63 -1.95 -4.19 -4.71
N ALA A 64 -1.14 -3.46 -3.95
CA ALA A 64 -0.65 -2.14 -4.33
C ALA A 64 0.34 -2.21 -5.52
N ARG A 65 1.27 -3.17 -5.52
CA ARG A 65 2.18 -3.41 -6.66
C ARG A 65 1.38 -3.64 -7.96
N GLU A 66 0.40 -4.54 -7.90
CA GLU A 66 -0.44 -4.90 -9.05
C GLU A 66 -1.23 -3.71 -9.60
N LYS A 67 -1.84 -2.91 -8.72
CA LYS A 67 -2.79 -1.87 -9.13
C LYS A 67 -2.17 -0.49 -9.37
N LEU A 68 -1.12 -0.14 -8.64
CA LEU A 68 -0.55 1.20 -8.66
C LEU A 68 0.79 1.28 -9.40
N ARG A 69 1.33 0.13 -9.86
CA ARG A 69 2.66 0.03 -10.46
C ARG A 69 3.69 0.75 -9.58
N CYS A 70 3.75 0.33 -8.31
CA CYS A 70 4.74 0.79 -7.35
C CYS A 70 5.62 -0.37 -6.88
N SER A 71 6.77 -0.03 -6.31
CA SER A 71 7.63 -0.95 -5.58
C SER A 71 7.85 -0.47 -4.15
N PHE A 72 8.33 -1.39 -3.32
CA PHE A 72 8.49 -1.19 -1.90
C PHE A 72 9.87 -1.68 -1.50
N THR A 73 10.57 -0.89 -0.70
CA THR A 73 11.90 -1.22 -0.19
C THR A 73 12.02 -0.90 1.29
N GLY A 74 12.85 -1.65 2.00
CA GLY A 74 13.32 -1.26 3.32
C GLY A 74 14.01 0.10 3.28
N LEU A 75 14.22 0.73 4.45
CA LEU A 75 14.84 2.06 4.49
C LEU A 75 16.25 2.08 3.90
N ASP A 76 16.94 0.94 3.92
CA ASP A 76 18.27 0.68 3.37
C ASP A 76 18.27 0.21 1.90
N GLY A 77 17.08 0.10 1.27
CA GLY A 77 16.92 -0.31 -0.12
C GLY A 77 16.77 -1.81 -0.34
N ARG A 78 16.78 -2.65 0.71
CA ARG A 78 16.48 -4.09 0.57
C ARG A 78 15.04 -4.35 0.14
N ASP A 79 14.77 -5.54 -0.40
CA ASP A 79 13.39 -5.95 -0.68
C ASP A 79 12.56 -5.94 0.60
N VAL A 80 11.38 -5.31 0.54
CA VAL A 80 10.52 -5.09 1.71
C VAL A 80 10.04 -6.40 2.35
N MET A 81 9.89 -7.49 1.58
CA MET A 81 9.33 -8.74 2.11
C MET A 81 10.36 -9.45 2.99
N GLU A 82 11.61 -9.49 2.54
CA GLU A 82 12.72 -10.04 3.31
C GLU A 82 13.09 -9.14 4.48
N ASP A 83 13.10 -7.82 4.29
CA ASP A 83 13.37 -6.86 5.35
C ASP A 83 12.30 -6.93 6.46
N LEU A 84 11.01 -7.00 6.10
CA LEU A 84 9.90 -7.22 7.04
C LEU A 84 10.06 -8.55 7.81
N ARG A 85 10.40 -9.64 7.11
CA ARG A 85 10.61 -10.95 7.72
C ARG A 85 11.70 -10.88 8.79
N ALA A 86 12.90 -10.44 8.42
CA ALA A 86 14.08 -10.46 9.29
C ALA A 86 14.03 -9.41 10.41
N ASN A 87 13.46 -8.23 10.14
CA ASN A 87 13.51 -7.10 11.07
C ASN A 87 12.25 -6.87 11.88
N PHE A 88 11.12 -7.48 11.52
CA PHE A 88 9.84 -7.27 12.20
C PHE A 88 9.19 -8.56 12.71
N VAL A 89 9.19 -9.63 11.91
CA VAL A 89 8.44 -10.87 12.21
C VAL A 89 9.28 -11.87 12.98
N GLU A 90 10.45 -12.25 12.46
CA GLU A 90 11.31 -13.30 13.02
C GLU A 90 12.25 -12.81 14.13
N LYS A 91 11.95 -11.66 14.73
CA LYS A 91 12.69 -11.18 15.90
C LYS A 91 12.36 -12.00 17.13
N GLU A 92 13.37 -12.21 17.96
CA GLU A 92 13.23 -12.87 19.26
C GLU A 92 12.10 -12.21 20.09
N PRO A 93 11.31 -13.00 20.85
CA PRO A 93 10.29 -12.46 21.72
C PRO A 93 10.87 -11.39 22.67
N GLY A 94 10.29 -10.18 22.65
CA GLY A 94 10.78 -9.03 23.42
C GLY A 94 11.60 -8.02 22.62
N ASP A 95 12.27 -8.46 21.55
CA ASP A 95 13.04 -7.60 20.63
C ASP A 95 12.24 -7.18 19.38
N GLN A 96 10.98 -7.64 19.29
CA GLN A 96 10.10 -7.32 18.18
C GLN A 96 9.70 -5.84 18.21
N PRO A 97 10.00 -5.08 17.15
CA PRO A 97 9.68 -3.66 17.10
C PRO A 97 8.17 -3.42 17.05
N ARG A 98 7.74 -2.27 17.60
CA ARG A 98 6.33 -1.85 17.58
C ARG A 98 5.87 -1.31 16.22
N SER A 99 6.79 -0.81 15.42
CA SER A 99 6.49 -0.32 14.08
C SER A 99 7.50 -0.80 13.06
N TYR A 100 7.05 -0.93 11.82
CA TYR A 100 7.85 -1.22 10.64
C TYR A 100 7.78 -0.04 9.70
N ARG A 101 8.91 0.35 9.10
CA ARG A 101 9.00 1.50 8.19
C ARG A 101 9.59 1.08 6.86
N PHE A 102 8.96 1.50 5.78
CA PHE A 102 9.43 1.22 4.42
C PHE A 102 9.15 2.39 3.48
N LYS A 103 9.83 2.37 2.34
CA LYS A 103 9.68 3.36 1.27
C LYS A 103 8.83 2.80 0.13
N VAL A 104 8.10 3.68 -0.53
CA VAL A 104 7.35 3.39 -1.75
C VAL A 104 7.96 4.17 -2.90
N THR A 105 8.12 3.51 -4.04
CA THR A 105 8.53 4.15 -5.29
C THR A 105 7.46 3.89 -6.35
N TYR A 106 7.01 4.93 -7.05
CA TYR A 106 6.02 4.82 -8.11
C TYR A 106 6.70 4.86 -9.47
N TYR A 107 6.27 3.98 -10.38
CA TYR A 107 6.69 4.02 -11.77
C TYR A 107 5.71 4.87 -12.58
N SER A 108 6.23 5.77 -13.43
CA SER A 108 5.39 6.57 -14.32
C SER A 108 4.93 5.74 -15.52
N LEU A 109 3.68 5.93 -15.95
CA LEU A 109 3.19 5.46 -17.25
C LEU A 109 3.51 6.56 -18.28
N GLU A 110 4.63 6.47 -18.98
CA GLU A 110 4.67 7.05 -20.32
C GLU A 110 4.16 6.01 -21.33
N ASP A 111 2.88 5.63 -21.24
CA ASP A 111 2.25 4.76 -22.24
C ASP A 111 0.75 5.13 -22.36
N GLY A 112 0.41 6.01 -23.31
CA GLY A 112 -0.98 6.16 -23.79
C GLY A 112 -1.60 7.55 -23.81
N VAL A 113 -0.87 8.66 -23.63
CA VAL A 113 -1.43 10.02 -23.83
C VAL A 113 -0.87 10.62 -25.11
N GLU A 114 -1.76 10.80 -26.09
CA GLU A 114 -1.54 11.62 -27.28
C GLU A 114 -1.04 13.02 -26.84
N LYS A 115 0.16 13.36 -27.30
CA LYS A 115 0.92 14.52 -26.83
C LYS A 115 0.22 15.83 -27.23
N ASP A 116 -0.42 16.52 -26.29
CA ASP A 116 -0.61 17.97 -26.44
C ASP A 116 0.70 18.69 -26.04
N ARG A 117 1.42 19.10 -27.08
CA ARG A 117 2.71 19.79 -27.00
C ARG A 117 2.50 21.23 -26.56
N ARG A 118 2.49 21.49 -25.24
CA ARG A 118 2.82 22.83 -24.71
C ARG A 118 3.07 22.83 -23.20
N ARG A 119 4.28 22.43 -22.80
CA ARG A 119 5.13 23.08 -21.77
C ARG A 119 6.40 22.26 -21.55
N ARG A 120 7.54 22.94 -21.51
CA ARG A 120 8.89 22.40 -21.30
C ARG A 120 9.05 21.93 -19.85
N ALA A 121 9.47 20.67 -19.66
CA ALA A 121 10.62 20.22 -18.85
C ALA A 121 10.48 18.71 -18.52
N ASP A 122 11.44 17.94 -19.02
CA ASP A 122 11.95 16.61 -18.68
C ASP A 122 10.99 15.44 -18.33
N PRO A 123 10.95 14.35 -19.14
CA PRO A 123 10.28 13.11 -18.77
C PRO A 123 11.25 12.25 -17.93
N LEU A 124 11.28 12.47 -16.62
CA LEU A 124 12.12 11.69 -15.72
C LEU A 124 11.29 11.20 -14.54
N TYR A 125 11.12 9.89 -14.44
CA TYR A 125 10.94 9.12 -13.21
C TYR A 125 10.44 9.94 -11.98
N CYS A 126 9.13 10.04 -11.78
CA CYS A 126 8.59 10.68 -10.58
C CYS A 126 8.57 9.66 -9.42
N SER A 127 9.75 9.35 -8.86
CA SER A 127 9.84 8.63 -7.59
C SER A 127 9.41 9.59 -6.49
N GLN A 128 8.21 9.39 -5.97
CA GLN A 128 7.81 10.00 -4.72
C GLN A 128 8.05 8.98 -3.62
N ASP A 129 9.10 9.20 -2.84
CA ASP A 129 9.44 8.36 -1.69
C ASP A 129 8.43 8.60 -0.58
N ILE A 130 7.41 7.75 -0.52
CA ILE A 130 6.45 7.78 0.59
C ILE A 130 6.98 6.90 1.69
N LEU A 131 7.02 7.44 2.90
CA LEU A 131 7.31 6.66 4.09
C LEU A 131 6.00 6.10 4.67
N VAL A 132 5.91 4.78 4.75
CA VAL A 132 4.81 4.09 5.43
C VAL A 132 5.33 3.55 6.76
N GLU A 133 4.59 3.82 7.83
CA GLU A 133 4.86 3.27 9.16
C GLU A 133 3.68 2.40 9.61
N ALA A 134 3.94 1.10 9.78
CA ALA A 134 2.95 0.10 10.15
C ALA A 134 3.14 -0.33 11.60
N TYR A 135 2.07 -0.29 12.41
CA TYR A 135 2.13 -0.63 13.82
C TYR A 135 1.54 -2.00 14.15
N ARG A 136 2.20 -2.70 15.07
CA ARG A 136 1.71 -3.93 15.71
C ARG A 136 0.97 -3.60 17.01
N GLN A 137 -0.25 -4.11 17.17
CA GLN A 137 -0.96 -4.08 18.46
C GLN A 137 -0.38 -5.14 19.41
N ARG A 138 -0.28 -4.81 20.70
CA ARG A 138 -0.01 -5.80 21.76
C ARG A 138 -1.34 -6.36 22.24
N ASN A 139 -1.46 -7.68 22.33
CA ASN A 139 -2.54 -8.30 23.09
C ASN A 139 -2.36 -7.90 24.55
N ALA A 140 -3.39 -7.30 25.14
CA ALA A 140 -3.44 -6.91 26.55
C ALA A 140 -3.64 -8.14 27.44
#